data_AF-A0AA88AN10-F1
#
_entry.id   AF-A0AA88AN10-F1
#
_cell.length_a   1.000
_cell.length_b   1.000
_cell.length_c   1.000
_cell.angle_alpha   90.00
_cell.angle_beta   90.00
_cell.angle_gamma   90.00
#
_symmetry.space_group_name_H-M   'P 1'
#
loop_
_entity.id
_entity.type
_entity.pdbx_description
1 polymer ?
#
loop_
_entity_poly.entity_id
_entity_poly.type
_entity_poly.pdbx_seq_one_letter_code
_entity_poly.pdbx_strand_id
1 'polypeptide(L)'
;MTLSRVLGVGFLLLALYCATDPFKHSAISEFPDFETYKIELSPWSDLPAERDRENLLQRSEIKFLNQIQGPESVAFDPLGRGPYTGVADGRVLFWNGPFRCVN
;
A
#
# COMPACT_ATOMS: atom_id res chain seq x y z
N MET A 1 9.52 -19.04 33.64
CA MET A 1 9.63 -18.61 32.23
C MET A 1 10.38 -17.29 32.20
N THR A 2 11.40 -17.14 31.35
CA THR A 2 12.14 -15.88 31.24
C THR A 2 11.25 -14.80 30.65
N LEU A 3 11.35 -13.55 31.12
CA LEU A 3 10.54 -12.42 30.65
C LEU A 3 10.58 -12.26 29.12
N SER A 4 11.75 -12.50 28.53
CA SER A 4 11.95 -12.51 27.07
C SER A 4 11.08 -13.55 26.34
N ARG A 5 10.88 -14.74 26.91
CA ARG A 5 10.00 -15.77 26.31
C ARG A 5 8.53 -15.37 26.35
N VAL A 6 8.09 -14.73 27.44
CA VAL A 6 6.71 -14.26 27.57
C VAL A 6 6.44 -13.13 26.56
N LEU A 7 7.35 -12.18 26.44
CA LEU A 7 7.27 -11.10 25.44
C LEU A 7 7.29 -11.65 24.01
N GLY A 8 8.16 -12.63 23.72
CA GLY A 8 8.23 -13.26 22.40
C GLY A 8 6.94 -13.99 22.01
N VAL A 9 6.33 -14.73 22.95
CA VAL A 9 5.03 -15.37 22.71
C VAL A 9 3.93 -14.33 22.51
N GLY A 10 3.92 -13.27 23.33
CA GLY A 10 2.96 -12.18 23.17
C GLY A 10 3.05 -11.51 21.80
N PHE A 11 4.27 -11.23 21.32
CA PHE A 11 4.49 -10.64 20.01
C PHE A 11 4.05 -11.57 18.87
N LEU A 12 4.32 -12.88 18.98
CA LEU A 12 3.88 -13.87 18.00
C LEU A 12 2.34 -13.94 17.91
N LEU A 13 1.65 -13.93 19.05
CA LEU A 13 0.18 -13.94 19.09
C LEU A 13 -0.40 -12.66 18.49
N LEU A 14 0.21 -11.50 18.77
CA LEU A 14 -0.20 -10.23 18.16
C LEU A 14 0.01 -10.24 16.64
N ALA A 15 1.14 -10.77 16.15
CA ALA A 15 1.40 -10.88 14.72
C ALA A 15 0.38 -11.80 14.02
N LEU A 16 0.05 -12.94 14.63
CA LEU A 16 -0.99 -13.84 14.12
C LEU A 16 -2.36 -13.16 14.10
N TYR A 17 -2.71 -12.43 15.17
CA TYR A 17 -3.95 -11.65 15.23
C TYR A 17 -4.03 -10.63 14.08
N CYS A 18 -2.98 -9.84 13.85
CA CYS A 18 -2.94 -8.86 12.75
C CYS A 18 -2.97 -9.52 11.36
N ALA A 19 -2.36 -10.69 11.20
CA ALA A 19 -2.31 -11.39 9.92
C ALA A 19 -3.64 -12.03 9.54
N THR A 20 -4.35 -12.62 10.51
CA THR A 20 -5.65 -13.26 10.27
C THR A 20 -6.83 -12.31 10.36
N ASP A 21 -6.65 -11.15 11.00
CA ASP A 21 -7.64 -10.10 11.24
C ASP A 21 -9.05 -10.65 11.54
N PRO A 22 -9.23 -11.41 12.64
CA PRO A 22 -10.45 -12.17 12.88
C PRO A 22 -11.69 -11.28 13.12
N PHE A 23 -11.47 -10.01 13.49
CA PHE A 23 -12.53 -9.03 13.73
C PHE A 23 -12.65 -7.98 12.63
N LYS A 24 -11.98 -8.17 11.48
CA LYS A 24 -12.13 -7.30 10.31
C LYS A 24 -11.76 -5.84 10.57
N HIS A 25 -10.76 -5.58 11.41
CA HIS A 25 -10.32 -4.22 11.71
C HIS A 25 -9.44 -3.62 10.60
N SER A 26 -8.97 -4.43 9.66
CA SER A 26 -8.21 -3.97 8.50
C SER A 26 -9.06 -3.05 7.64
N ALA A 27 -8.44 -1.96 7.15
CA ALA A 27 -9.07 -0.97 6.28
C ALA A 27 -9.67 -1.56 4.98
N ILE A 28 -9.31 -2.80 4.63
CA ILE A 28 -9.72 -3.48 3.40
C ILE A 28 -10.72 -4.63 3.64
N SER A 29 -11.05 -4.95 4.90
CA SER A 29 -11.79 -6.18 5.23
C SER A 29 -13.27 -6.20 4.78
N GLU A 30 -13.87 -5.04 4.51
CA GLU A 30 -15.29 -4.93 4.12
C GLU A 30 -15.47 -4.18 2.79
N PHE A 31 -14.40 -4.08 1.99
CA PHE A 31 -14.49 -3.40 0.71
C PHE A 31 -15.29 -4.28 -0.27
N PRO A 32 -16.46 -3.81 -0.77
CA PRO A 32 -17.26 -4.58 -1.71
C PRO A 32 -16.44 -4.84 -2.99
N ASP A 33 -16.54 -6.05 -3.52
CA ASP A 33 -15.89 -6.50 -4.76
C ASP A 33 -14.34 -6.49 -4.75
N PHE A 34 -13.70 -6.42 -3.58
CA PHE A 34 -12.25 -6.54 -3.49
C PHE A 34 -11.80 -8.01 -3.67
N GLU A 35 -11.26 -8.33 -4.84
CA GLU A 35 -10.66 -9.62 -5.14
C GLU A 35 -9.12 -9.52 -5.19
N THR A 36 -8.44 -10.37 -4.42
CA THR A 36 -6.98 -10.48 -4.48
C THR A 36 -6.55 -11.43 -5.60
N TYR A 37 -5.86 -10.93 -6.61
CA TYR A 37 -5.25 -11.76 -7.64
C TYR A 37 -3.80 -12.04 -7.31
N LYS A 38 -3.45 -13.32 -7.17
CA LYS A 38 -2.05 -13.73 -7.11
C LYS A 38 -1.47 -13.62 -8.51
N ILE A 39 -0.54 -12.68 -8.70
CA ILE A 39 0.20 -12.54 -9.94
C ILE A 39 1.38 -13.51 -9.89
N GLU A 40 1.45 -14.42 -10.87
CA GLU A 40 2.67 -15.20 -11.10
C GLU A 40 3.71 -14.27 -11.74
N LEU A 41 4.74 -13.94 -10.96
CA LEU A 41 5.88 -13.18 -11.48
C LEU A 41 6.66 -14.08 -12.43
N SER A 42 7.09 -13.53 -13.57
CA SER A 42 8.00 -14.23 -14.46
C SER A 42 9.25 -14.70 -13.70
N PRO A 43 9.83 -15.85 -14.09
CA PRO A 43 11.13 -16.29 -13.58
C PRO A 43 12.17 -15.17 -13.61
N TRP A 44 13.01 -15.07 -12.58
CA TRP A 44 14.09 -14.09 -12.52
C TRP A 44 15.06 -14.16 -13.72
N SER A 45 15.11 -15.30 -14.42
CA SER A 45 15.88 -15.48 -15.66
C SER A 45 15.39 -14.60 -16.81
N ASP A 46 14.09 -14.27 -16.80
CA ASP A 46 13.43 -13.56 -17.90
C ASP A 46 13.46 -12.04 -17.66
N LEU A 47 13.82 -11.63 -16.45
CA LEU A 47 14.02 -10.23 -16.11
C LEU A 47 15.43 -9.81 -16.56
N PRO A 48 15.57 -8.64 -17.22
CA PRO A 48 16.88 -8.12 -17.56
C PRO A 48 17.70 -7.91 -16.29
N ALA A 49 18.83 -8.61 -16.17
CA ALA A 49 19.76 -8.47 -15.05
C ALA A 49 20.59 -7.17 -15.13
N GLU A 50 20.53 -6.46 -16.27
CA GLU A 50 21.25 -5.21 -16.47
C GLU A 50 20.73 -4.16 -15.50
N ARG A 51 21.63 -3.64 -14.67
CA ARG A 51 21.34 -2.49 -13.82
C ARG A 51 21.58 -1.22 -14.63
N ASP A 52 20.76 -0.20 -14.39
CA ASP A 52 20.96 1.12 -14.95
C ASP A 52 22.24 1.76 -14.36
N ARG A 53 23.38 1.56 -15.05
CA ARG A 53 24.70 2.03 -14.60
C ARG A 53 24.81 3.55 -14.62
N GLU A 54 24.08 4.18 -15.54
CA GLU A 54 24.10 5.62 -15.77
C GLU A 54 23.06 6.35 -14.92
N ASN A 55 22.24 5.61 -14.16
CA ASN A 55 21.15 6.14 -13.35
C ASN A 55 20.31 7.14 -14.17
N LEU A 56 19.86 6.70 -15.36
CA LEU A 56 19.13 7.49 -16.34
C LEU A 56 17.88 8.14 -15.75
N LEU A 57 17.30 7.56 -14.68
CA LEU A 57 16.22 8.16 -13.91
C LEU A 57 16.58 9.55 -13.34
N GLN A 58 17.85 9.84 -13.03
CA GLN A 58 18.26 11.19 -12.62
C GLN A 58 18.23 12.21 -13.76
N ARG A 59 18.23 11.75 -15.01
CA ARG A 59 18.09 12.59 -16.21
C ARG A 59 16.65 12.58 -16.73
N SER A 60 15.73 11.95 -16.01
CA SER A 60 14.32 11.93 -16.39
C SER A 60 13.70 13.33 -16.26
N GLU A 61 12.74 13.60 -17.13
CA GLU A 61 11.91 14.80 -17.07
C GLU A 61 10.63 14.47 -16.31
N ILE A 62 10.23 15.34 -15.39
CA ILE A 62 8.92 15.25 -14.76
C ILE A 62 7.87 15.64 -15.79
N LYS A 63 7.24 14.63 -16.40
CA LYS A 63 6.06 14.85 -17.24
C LYS A 63 4.86 15.17 -16.36
N PHE A 64 3.95 16.00 -16.87
CA PHE A 64 2.70 16.34 -16.20
C PHE A 64 2.85 17.15 -14.91
N LEU A 65 3.96 17.88 -14.77
CA LEU A 65 4.16 18.84 -13.69
C LEU A 65 2.99 19.84 -13.66
N ASN A 66 2.34 19.96 -12.50
CA ASN A 66 1.11 20.76 -12.26
C ASN A 66 -0.17 20.25 -12.95
N GLN A 67 -0.18 19.03 -13.49
CA GLN A 67 -1.40 18.37 -13.96
C GLN A 67 -1.84 17.31 -12.96
N ILE A 68 -3.16 17.17 -12.77
CA ILE A 68 -3.70 16.11 -11.91
C ILE A 68 -3.86 14.87 -12.78
N GLN A 69 -2.85 14.00 -12.76
CA GLN A 69 -2.86 12.75 -13.49
C GLN A 69 -2.84 11.58 -12.52
N GLY A 70 -4.01 10.94 -12.39
CA GLY A 70 -4.25 9.67 -11.72
C GLY A 70 -3.96 9.64 -10.21
N PRO A 71 -4.75 8.90 -9.42
CA PRO A 71 -4.24 8.38 -8.17
C PRO A 71 -3.22 7.28 -8.46
N GLU A 72 -1.92 7.54 -8.24
CA GLU A 72 -0.86 6.55 -8.49
C GLU A 72 -0.75 5.53 -7.35
N SER A 73 -1.26 5.87 -6.17
CA SER A 73 -1.29 5.03 -4.98
C SER A 73 -2.36 5.55 -4.02
N VAL A 74 -2.94 4.68 -3.20
CA VAL A 74 -3.95 5.05 -2.19
C VAL A 74 -3.55 4.53 -0.82
N ALA A 75 -3.74 5.33 0.23
CA ALA A 75 -3.51 4.95 1.62
C ALA A 75 -4.68 5.36 2.50
N PHE A 76 -5.01 4.51 3.47
CA PHE A 76 -6.08 4.72 4.44
C PHE A 76 -5.50 4.95 5.84
N ASP A 77 -6.07 5.91 6.55
CA ASP A 77 -5.72 6.20 7.94
C ASP A 77 -6.57 5.34 8.88
N PRO A 78 -5.99 4.72 9.93
CA PRO A 78 -6.73 4.04 11.00
C PRO A 78 -7.86 4.86 11.64
N LEU A 79 -7.78 6.19 11.62
CA LEU A 79 -8.84 7.09 12.11
C LEU A 79 -10.01 7.26 11.12
N GLY A 80 -10.04 6.49 10.02
CA GLY A 80 -11.08 6.55 8.99
C GLY A 80 -11.07 7.85 8.19
N ARG A 81 -9.94 8.57 8.16
CA ARG A 81 -9.76 9.79 7.37
C ARG A 81 -9.23 9.45 5.97
N GLY A 82 -9.59 10.25 4.97
CA GLY A 82 -9.08 10.12 3.61
C GLY A 82 -10.08 9.44 2.68
N PRO A 83 -9.63 8.78 1.59
CA PRO A 83 -8.26 8.31 1.32
C PRO A 83 -7.21 9.39 1.00
N TYR A 84 -5.94 9.06 1.20
CA TYR A 84 -4.79 9.82 0.71
C TYR A 84 -4.33 9.24 -0.62
N THR A 85 -3.99 10.08 -1.58
CA THR A 85 -3.47 9.62 -2.88
C THR A 85 -2.23 10.38 -3.32
N GLY A 86 -1.26 9.67 -3.88
CA GLY A 86 -0.18 10.28 -4.66
C GLY A 86 -0.68 10.67 -6.05
N VAL A 87 -0.18 11.77 -6.59
CA VAL A 87 -0.37 12.17 -8.00
C VAL A 87 0.98 12.29 -8.71
N ALA A 88 0.99 12.18 -10.04
CA ALA A 88 2.19 12.15 -10.87
C ALA A 88 3.17 13.33 -10.69
N ASP A 89 2.72 14.47 -10.14
CA ASP A 89 3.58 15.61 -9.85
C ASP A 89 4.30 15.54 -8.49
N GLY A 90 4.12 14.44 -7.74
CA GLY A 90 4.75 14.18 -6.45
C GLY A 90 4.00 14.72 -5.23
N ARG A 91 2.85 15.37 -5.41
CA ARG A 91 1.99 15.78 -4.28
C ARG A 91 1.21 14.59 -3.71
N VAL A 92 0.90 14.69 -2.42
CA VAL A 92 -0.06 13.83 -1.73
C VAL A 92 -1.34 14.62 -1.49
N LEU A 93 -2.45 14.14 -2.03
CA LEU A 93 -3.77 14.74 -1.88
C LEU A 93 -4.56 14.01 -0.80
N PHE A 94 -5.32 14.76 -0.01
CA PHE A 94 -6.25 14.24 0.99
C PHE A 94 -7.67 14.43 0.49
N TRP A 95 -8.41 13.34 0.35
CA TRP A 95 -9.84 13.41 0.06
C TRP A 95 -10.63 13.76 1.32
N ASN A 96 -11.33 14.89 1.30
CA ASN A 96 -12.18 15.39 2.38
C ASN A 96 -13.67 15.46 2.01
N GLY A 97 -14.06 14.82 0.90
CA GLY A 97 -15.43 14.82 0.41
C GLY A 97 -16.39 13.99 1.27
N PRO A 98 -17.71 14.15 1.10
CA PRO A 98 -18.69 13.37 1.85
C PRO A 98 -18.51 11.87 1.58
N PHE A 99 -18.51 11.06 2.64
CA PHE A 99 -18.61 9.60 2.52
C PHE A 99 -19.97 9.27 1.90
N ARG A 100 -19.99 9.06 0.59
CA ARG A 100 -21.13 8.45 -0.09
C ARG A 100 -20.67 7.18 -0.76
N CYS A 101 -20.52 6.12 0.03
CA CYS A 101 -20.60 4.77 -0.51
C CYS A 101 -22.09 4.50 -0.73
N VAL A 102 -22.56 4.71 -1.96
CA VAL A 102 -23.74 4.04 -2.52
C VAL A 102 -23.13 2.89 -3.32
N ASN A 103 -23.39 1.60 -3.10
CA ASN A 103 -24.54 0.88 -2.56
C ASN A 103 -24.11 -0.08 -1.44
#